data_AF-A0A5B2V7A9-F1
#
_entry.id   AF-A0A5B2V7A9-F1
#
_cell.length_a   1.000
_cell.length_b   1.000
_cell.length_c   1.000
_cell.angle_alpha   90.00
_cell.angle_beta   90.00
_cell.angle_gamma   90.00
#
_symmetry.space_group_name_H-M   'P 1'
#
loop_
_entity.id
_entity.type
_entity.pdbx_description
1 polymer ?
#
loop_
_entity_poly.entity_id
_entity_poly.type
_entity_poly.pdbx_seq_one_letter_code
_entity_poly.pdbx_strand_id
1 'polypeptide(L)' 'MFRKSGSARSVMFVVTYDDGRTAYMWLDDHGKGDDHRVGTIARERQQQGVLPDGTICGIKRVR' A
#
# COMPACT_ATOMS: atom_id res chain seq x y z
N MET A 1 30.97 11.15 -1.66
CA MET A 1 30.58 9.77 -1.27
C MET A 1 29.15 9.53 -1.71
N PHE A 2 28.93 8.83 -2.83
CA PHE A 2 27.58 8.44 -3.24
C PHE A 2 27.19 7.24 -2.37
N ARG A 3 26.31 7.47 -1.38
CA ARG A 3 25.69 6.38 -0.63
C ARG A 3 24.88 5.60 -1.65
N LYS A 4 25.31 4.38 -1.97
CA LYS A 4 24.57 3.40 -2.77
C LYS A 4 23.19 3.32 -2.13
N SER A 5 22.19 3.93 -2.75
CA SER A 5 20.78 3.84 -2.33
C SER A 5 20.47 2.36 -2.30
N GLY A 6 20.42 1.79 -1.10
CA GLY A 6 20.05 0.39 -0.93
C GLY A 6 18.75 0.21 -1.67
N SER A 7 18.72 -0.73 -2.62
CA SER A 7 17.56 -1.13 -3.42
C SER A 7 16.27 -0.75 -2.70
N ALA A 8 15.61 0.35 -3.11
CA ALA A 8 14.38 0.82 -2.48
C ALA A 8 13.43 -0.37 -2.48
N ARG A 9 13.19 -0.93 -1.30
CA ARG A 9 12.51 -2.22 -1.21
C ARG A 9 11.03 -1.93 -1.43
N SER A 10 10.59 -2.03 -2.68
CA SER A 10 9.20 -1.83 -3.03
C SER A 10 8.39 -3.00 -2.51
N VAL A 11 7.32 -2.68 -1.78
CA VAL A 11 6.45 -3.64 -1.11
C VAL A 11 5.10 -3.59 -1.77
N MET A 12 4.54 -4.75 -2.05
CA MET A 12 3.21 -4.87 -2.63
C MET A 12 2.19 -5.22 -1.55
N PHE A 13 1.05 -4.55 -1.59
CA PHE A 13 -0.10 -4.78 -0.73
C PHE A 13 -1.32 -5.12 -1.59
N VAL A 14 -2.14 -6.05 -1.09
CA VAL A 14 -3.50 -6.26 -1.56
C VAL A 14 -4.46 -5.53 -0.63
N VAL A 15 -5.39 -4.78 -1.21
CA VAL A 15 -6.47 -4.07 -0.53
C VAL A 15 -7.76 -4.81 -0.89
N THR A 16 -8.50 -5.27 0.11
CA THR A 16 -9.77 -5.97 -0.06
C THR A 16 -10.90 -5.03 0.34
N TYR A 17 -11.96 -5.02 -0.46
CA TYR A 17 -13.17 -4.23 -0.24
C TYR A 17 -14.29 -5.11 0.31
N ASP A 18 -15.28 -4.49 0.96
CA ASP A 18 -16.45 -5.18 1.50
C ASP A 18 -17.30 -5.88 0.43
N ASP A 19 -17.35 -5.31 -0.77
CA ASP A 19 -18.03 -5.87 -1.95
C ASP A 19 -17.28 -7.04 -2.61
N GLY A 20 -16.16 -7.48 -2.03
CA GLY A 20 -15.35 -8.60 -2.50
C GLY A 20 -14.35 -8.24 -3.60
N ARG A 21 -14.31 -6.99 -4.08
CA ARG A 21 -13.26 -6.54 -4.99
C ARG A 21 -11.91 -6.49 -4.27
N THR A 22 -10.84 -6.54 -5.06
CA THR A 22 -9.49 -6.31 -4.57
C THR A 22 -8.73 -5.36 -5.47
N ALA A 23 -7.93 -4.49 -4.87
CA ALA A 23 -6.96 -3.65 -5.58
C ALA A 23 -5.55 -3.95 -5.07
N TYR A 24 -4.55 -3.60 -5.87
CA TYR A 24 -3.15 -3.76 -5.51
C TYR A 24 -2.47 -2.40 -5.41
N MET A 25 -1.55 -2.30 -4.45
CA MET A 25 -0.87 -1.06 -4.13
C MET A 25 0.62 -1.35 -3.90
N TRP A 26 1.49 -0.60 -4.58
CA TRP A 26 2.95 -0.62 -4.33
C TRP A 26 3.37 0.58 -3.50
N LEU A 27 4.20 0.32 -2.48
CA LEU A 27 4.85 1.32 -1.65
C LEU A 27 6.37 1.16 -1.76
N ASP A 28 7.03 2.20 -2.25
CA ASP A 28 8.50 2.25 -2.32
C ASP A 28 9.09 2.65 -0.97
N ASP A 29 10.29 2.14 -0.68
CA ASP A 29 11.02 2.35 0.59
C ASP A 29 10.23 1.96 1.85
N HIS A 30 9.30 1.00 1.73
CA HIS A 30 8.39 0.63 2.82
C HIS A 30 8.93 -0.51 3.69
N GLY A 31 9.24 -0.21 4.95
CA GLY A 31 9.70 -1.19 5.94
C GLY A 31 8.55 -1.93 6.62
N LYS A 32 8.82 -3.11 7.23
CA LYS A 32 7.82 -3.78 8.08
C LYS A 32 7.37 -2.92 9.27
N GLY A 33 8.23 -2.02 9.77
CA GLY A 33 7.88 -1.07 10.83
C GLY A 33 6.82 -0.05 10.40
N ASP A 34 6.65 0.16 9.10
CA ASP A 34 5.74 1.16 8.54
C ASP A 34 4.37 0.58 8.17
N ASP A 35 4.15 -0.74 8.33
CA ASP A 35 2.91 -1.43 7.95
C ASP A 35 1.66 -0.80 8.61
N HIS A 36 1.81 -0.16 9.77
CA HIS A 36 0.74 0.58 10.46
C HIS A 36 0.21 1.79 9.65
N ARG A 37 1.02 2.38 8.76
CA ARG A 37 0.64 3.55 7.94
C ARG A 37 -0.10 3.17 6.66
N VAL A 38 -0.07 1.89 6.28
CA VAL A 38 -0.60 1.41 5.01
C VAL A 38 -2.10 1.67 4.89
N GLY A 39 -2.84 1.58 6.00
CA GLY A 39 -4.27 1.93 6.03
C GLY A 39 -4.54 3.40 5.67
N THR A 40 -3.76 4.32 6.24
CA THR A 40 -3.85 5.75 5.92
C THR A 40 -3.51 6.01 4.46
N ILE A 41 -2.40 5.44 3.97
CA ILE A 41 -1.97 5.60 2.58
C ILE A 41 -3.02 5.06 1.60
N ALA A 42 -3.61 3.90 1.89
CA ALA A 42 -4.66 3.34 1.05
C ALA A 42 -5.89 4.27 0.99
N ARG A 43 -6.29 4.85 2.12
CA ARG A 43 -7.40 5.82 2.16
C ARG A 43 -7.09 7.10 1.39
N GLU A 44 -5.88 7.64 1.53
CA GLU A 44 -5.43 8.80 0.76
C GLU A 44 -5.44 8.52 -0.75
N ARG A 45 -4.99 7.33 -1.16
CA ARG A 45 -5.03 6.91 -2.57
C ARG A 45 -6.45 6.73 -3.09
N GLN A 46 -7.41 6.31 -2.26
CA GLN A 46 -8.82 6.35 -2.64
C GLN A 46 -9.31 7.78 -2.86
N GLN A 47 -9.01 8.69 -1.93
CA GLN A 47 -9.40 10.10 -2.06
C GLN A 47 -8.81 10.78 -3.31
N GLN A 48 -7.62 10.33 -3.73
CA GLN A 48 -6.96 10.79 -4.95
C GLN A 48 -7.47 10.09 -6.22
N GLY A 49 -8.38 9.11 -6.11
CA GLY A 49 -8.88 8.30 -7.23
C GLY A 49 -7.89 7.28 -7.78
N VAL A 50 -6.77 7.04 -7.09
CA VAL A 50 -5.76 6.05 -7.47
C VAL A 50 -6.20 4.64 -7.08
N LEU A 51 -6.86 4.50 -5.94
CA LEU A 51 -7.55 3.27 -5.55
C LEU A 51 -9.06 3.43 -5.80
N PRO A 52 -9.75 2.33 -6.20
CA PRO A 52 -11.20 2.35 -6.33
C PRO A 52 -11.90 2.80 -5.04
N ASP A 53 -12.99 3.53 -5.21
CA ASP A 53 -13.93 3.82 -4.13
C ASP A 53 -14.57 2.52 -3.59
N GLY A 54 -14.91 2.56 -2.31
CA GLY A 54 -15.50 1.45 -1.58
C GLY A 54 -14.96 1.36 -0.15
N THR A 55 -15.61 0.53 0.67
CA THR A 55 -15.17 0.32 2.05
C THR A 55 -14.01 -0.65 2.07
N ILE A 56 -12.80 -0.17 2.38
CA ILE A 56 -11.65 -1.05 2.61
C ILE A 56 -11.91 -1.87 3.88
N CYS A 57 -11.98 -3.19 3.75
CA CYS A 57 -12.21 -4.13 4.85
C CYS A 57 -10.92 -4.84 5.30
N GLY A 58 -9.90 -4.85 4.45
CA GLY A 58 -8.63 -5.49 4.77
C GLY A 58 -7.47 -5.02 3.90
N ILE A 59 -6.27 -5.05 4.47
CA ILE A 59 -5.04 -4.80 3.72
C ILE A 59 -3.99 -5.81 4.16
N LYS A 60 -3.32 -6.45 3.19
CA LYS A 60 -2.32 -7.47 3.45
C LYS A 60 -1.08 -7.28 2.58
N ARG A 61 0.10 -7.40 3.20
CA ARG A 61 1.38 -7.43 2.49
C ARG A 61 1.52 -8.74 1.71
N VAL A 62 1.89 -8.64 0.44
CA VAL A 62 2.04 -9.79 -0.46
C VAL A 62 3.47 -9.97 -0.98
N ARG A 63 4.30 -8.92 -1.04
CA ARG A 63 5.71 -9.03 -1.43
C ARG A 63 6.58 -7.99 -0.73
#